data_AF-A0A8J7HEH8-F1
#
_entry.id   AF-A0A8J7HEH8-F1
#
_cell.length_a   1.000
_cell.length_b   1.000
_cell.length_c   1.000
_cell.angle_alpha   90.00
_cell.angle_beta   90.00
_cell.angle_gamma   90.00
#
_symmetry.space_group_name_H-M   'P 1'
#
loop_
_entity.id
_entity.type
_entity.pdbx_description
1 polymer ?
#
loop_
_entity_poly.entity_id
_entity_poly.type
_entity_poly.pdbx_seq_one_letter_code
_entity_poly.pdbx_strand_id
1 'polypeptide(L)'
;MKVFQIHHKKEVIMHSCCFKRCKKCPHPVSDDEPPIAGELRNIMSGNIYISDEGTAYTFLNQLTKYPPDPCLSCETYSNNMYHIVSLSDLKNHTDWLKINDKYLYPMLVWATDQEKPVLVRISPGTKKPLKIIKKASTECLAYTICISYPSKS
;
A
#
# COMPACT_ATOMS: atom_id res chain seq x y z
N MET A 1 0.89 -48.11 -23.19
CA MET A 1 -0.22 -47.14 -23.12
C MET A 1 0.21 -45.96 -22.28
N LYS A 2 0.37 -44.77 -22.89
CA LYS A 2 0.70 -43.52 -22.18
C LYS A 2 -0.60 -42.79 -21.87
N VAL A 3 -0.93 -42.63 -20.60
CA VAL A 3 -2.10 -41.84 -20.15
C VAL A 3 -1.60 -40.43 -19.88
N PHE A 4 -1.98 -39.48 -20.75
CA PHE A 4 -1.79 -38.05 -20.51
C PHE A 4 -2.83 -37.59 -19.48
N GLN A 5 -2.39 -37.20 -18.28
CA GLN A 5 -3.24 -36.42 -17.37
C GLN A 5 -3.04 -34.94 -17.65
N ILE A 6 -4.05 -34.34 -18.26
CA ILE A 6 -4.20 -32.90 -18.44
C ILE A 6 -4.73 -32.34 -17.11
N HIS A 7 -3.90 -31.63 -16.36
CA HIS A 7 -4.37 -30.87 -15.21
C HIS A 7 -5.13 -29.63 -15.70
N HIS A 8 -6.46 -29.70 -15.59
CA HIS A 8 -7.36 -28.57 -15.75
C HIS A 8 -7.02 -27.47 -14.73
N LYS A 9 -6.50 -26.35 -15.26
CA LYS A 9 -6.37 -25.07 -14.58
C LYS A 9 -7.78 -24.62 -14.16
N LYS A 10 -8.07 -24.61 -12.87
CA LYS A 10 -9.30 -24.01 -12.32
C LYS A 10 -9.26 -22.50 -12.61
N GLU A 11 -9.88 -22.09 -13.71
CA GLU A 11 -10.30 -20.71 -13.89
C GLU A 11 -11.33 -20.40 -12.80
N VAL A 12 -10.93 -19.58 -11.83
CA VAL A 12 -11.85 -18.99 -10.87
C VAL A 12 -12.72 -18.02 -11.67
N ILE A 13 -13.93 -18.47 -11.97
CA ILE A 13 -14.98 -17.69 -12.63
C ILE A 13 -15.26 -16.48 -11.75
N MET A 14 -14.76 -15.34 -12.22
CA MET A 14 -14.98 -14.01 -11.67
C MET A 14 -16.48 -13.70 -11.83
N HIS A 15 -17.25 -13.90 -10.76
CA HIS A 15 -18.68 -13.64 -10.74
C HIS A 15 -18.98 -12.18 -11.13
N SER A 16 -19.52 -12.01 -12.34
CA SER A 16 -20.71 -11.21 -12.66
C SER A 16 -20.84 -9.85 -11.93
N CYS A 17 -20.10 -8.83 -12.41
CA CYS A 17 -20.42 -7.42 -12.18
C CYS A 17 -21.71 -7.07 -12.96
N CYS A 18 -22.88 -7.25 -12.33
CA CYS A 18 -24.17 -6.82 -12.86
C CYS A 18 -24.37 -5.30 -12.67
N PHE A 19 -24.65 -4.61 -13.78
CA PHE A 19 -25.25 -3.27 -13.93
C PHE A 19 -24.47 -2.02 -13.40
N LYS A 20 -23.80 -1.34 -14.36
CA LYS A 20 -23.71 0.13 -14.49
C LYS A 20 -23.16 0.94 -13.30
N ARG A 21 -21.98 0.58 -12.76
CA ARG A 21 -20.93 1.45 -12.18
C ARG A 21 -19.97 0.64 -11.28
N CYS A 22 -19.42 -0.47 -11.77
CA CYS A 22 -18.23 -1.03 -11.11
C CYS A 22 -17.10 -0.02 -11.33
N LYS A 23 -16.88 0.90 -10.39
CA LYS A 23 -15.69 1.77 -10.36
C LYS A 23 -14.50 0.82 -10.34
N LYS A 24 -13.88 0.60 -11.50
CA LYS A 24 -12.72 -0.28 -11.59
C LYS A 24 -11.65 0.27 -10.65
N CYS A 25 -11.33 -0.50 -9.62
CA CYS A 25 -10.21 -0.17 -8.76
C CYS A 25 -8.93 -0.27 -9.61
N PRO A 26 -8.03 0.71 -9.54
CA PRO A 26 -6.73 0.57 -10.16
C PRO A 26 -5.98 -0.59 -9.49
N HIS A 27 -5.10 -1.23 -10.26
CA HIS A 27 -4.26 -2.28 -9.72
C HIS A 27 -3.30 -1.69 -8.66
N PRO A 28 -3.10 -2.36 -7.51
CA PRO A 28 -2.24 -1.86 -6.43
C PRO A 28 -0.78 -1.68 -6.83
N VAL A 29 -0.32 -2.40 -7.85
CA VAL A 29 1.02 -2.33 -8.42
C VAL A 29 0.91 -2.31 -9.95
N SER A 30 2.04 -2.11 -10.63
CA SER A 30 2.08 -2.24 -12.09
C SER A 30 1.94 -3.70 -12.53
N ASP A 31 1.23 -3.98 -13.62
CA ASP A 31 1.12 -5.34 -14.18
C ASP A 31 2.48 -5.87 -14.67
N ASP A 32 3.33 -4.96 -15.15
CA ASP A 32 4.69 -5.25 -15.63
C ASP A 32 5.78 -5.10 -14.55
N GLU A 33 5.39 -5.17 -13.27
CA GLU A 33 6.34 -5.07 -12.18
C GLU A 33 7.30 -6.29 -12.16
N PRO A 34 8.64 -6.08 -12.04
CA PRO A 34 9.58 -7.19 -11.97
C PRO A 34 9.47 -7.94 -10.63
N PRO A 35 9.76 -9.26 -10.57
CA PRO A 35 9.60 -10.06 -9.35
C PRO A 35 10.28 -9.50 -8.09
N ILE A 36 11.47 -8.88 -8.25
CA ILE A 36 12.24 -8.25 -7.18
C ILE A 36 11.45 -7.18 -6.41
N ALA A 37 10.47 -6.53 -7.02
CA ALA A 37 9.69 -5.48 -6.37
C ALA A 37 8.82 -6.01 -5.22
N GLY A 38 8.24 -7.20 -5.37
CA GLY A 38 7.53 -7.90 -4.30
C GLY A 38 8.46 -8.28 -3.15
N GLU A 39 9.68 -8.73 -3.46
CA GLU A 39 10.71 -9.04 -2.46
C GLU A 39 11.14 -7.79 -1.68
N LEU A 40 11.34 -6.65 -2.35
CA LEU A 40 11.67 -5.39 -1.68
C LEU A 40 10.55 -4.94 -0.72
N ARG A 41 9.28 -5.07 -1.13
CA ARG A 41 8.16 -4.79 -0.24
C ARG A 41 8.11 -5.74 0.96
N ASN A 42 8.40 -7.01 0.77
CA ASN A 42 8.52 -7.98 1.87
C ASN A 42 9.64 -7.60 2.84
N ILE A 43 10.82 -7.25 2.32
CA ILE A 43 11.98 -6.85 3.14
C ILE A 43 11.66 -5.59 3.93
N MET A 44 10.97 -4.61 3.35
CA MET A 44 10.61 -3.36 4.04
C MET A 44 9.50 -3.56 5.07
N SER A 45 8.63 -4.56 4.88
CA SER A 45 7.43 -4.76 5.70
C SER A 45 7.76 -4.92 7.18
N GLY A 46 7.10 -4.14 8.04
CA GLY A 46 7.27 -4.21 9.49
C GLY A 46 8.56 -3.58 10.03
N ASN A 47 9.49 -3.14 9.17
CA ASN A 47 10.65 -2.38 9.64
C ASN A 47 10.23 -0.97 10.03
N ILE A 48 10.81 -0.47 11.13
CA ILE A 48 10.60 0.90 11.59
C ILE A 48 11.73 1.78 11.05
N TYR A 49 11.34 2.81 10.33
CA TYR A 49 12.23 3.88 9.88
C TYR A 49 11.99 5.14 10.72
N ILE A 50 13.05 5.77 11.22
CA ILE A 50 12.96 6.99 12.02
C ILE A 50 13.58 8.14 11.21
N SER A 51 12.83 9.22 11.01
CA SER A 51 13.35 10.44 10.38
C SER A 51 14.25 11.22 11.34
N ASP A 52 15.01 12.19 10.80
CA ASP A 52 15.84 13.09 11.61
C ASP A 52 15.02 13.90 12.63
N GLU A 53 13.74 14.12 12.36
CA GLU A 53 12.77 14.78 13.24
C GLU A 53 12.18 13.84 14.30
N GLY A 54 12.62 12.58 14.36
CA GLY A 54 12.14 11.56 15.29
C GLY A 54 10.78 10.96 14.92
N THR A 55 10.28 11.22 13.71
CA THR A 55 9.02 10.63 13.23
C THR A 55 9.27 9.20 12.75
N ALA A 56 8.49 8.25 13.26
CA ALA A 56 8.63 6.84 12.92
C ALA A 56 7.63 6.42 11.83
N TYR A 57 8.10 5.62 10.88
CA TYR A 57 7.32 5.09 9.76
C TYR A 57 7.46 3.57 9.72
N THR A 58 6.39 2.87 9.39
CA THR A 58 6.43 1.44 9.05
C THR A 58 5.52 1.15 7.86
N PHE A 59 5.95 0.23 7.02
CA PHE A 59 5.20 -0.22 5.86
C PHE A 59 4.56 -1.57 6.14
N LEU A 60 3.29 -1.73 5.80
CA LEU A 60 2.58 -3.00 5.89
C LEU A 60 2.41 -3.58 4.49
N ASN A 61 3.10 -4.69 4.18
CA ASN A 61 2.99 -5.38 2.90
C ASN A 61 1.73 -6.26 2.82
N GLN A 62 0.58 -5.66 3.10
CA GLN A 62 -0.73 -6.28 3.00
C GLN A 62 -1.67 -5.35 2.27
N LEU A 63 -2.47 -5.93 1.37
CA LEU A 63 -3.48 -5.19 0.64
C LEU A 63 -4.77 -5.16 1.45
N THR A 64 -5.21 -3.96 1.84
CA THR A 64 -6.43 -3.77 2.62
C THR A 64 -7.37 -2.79 1.93
N LYS A 65 -8.65 -2.89 2.30
CA LYS A 65 -9.66 -1.85 2.04
C LYS A 65 -9.49 -0.71 3.05
N TYR A 66 -10.28 0.35 2.89
CA TYR A 66 -10.39 1.40 3.89
C TYR A 66 -11.78 1.38 4.58
N PRO A 67 -11.85 1.45 5.92
CA PRO A 67 -10.72 1.30 6.84
C PRO A 67 -10.12 -0.12 6.74
N PRO A 68 -8.84 -0.31 7.12
CA PRO A 68 -8.27 -1.65 7.22
C PRO A 68 -9.00 -2.47 8.28
N ASP A 69 -9.01 -3.80 8.12
CA ASP A 69 -9.48 -4.70 9.17
C ASP A 69 -8.73 -4.40 10.48
N PRO A 70 -9.38 -4.47 11.66
CA PRO A 70 -8.76 -4.09 12.92
C PRO A 70 -7.41 -4.80 13.15
N CYS A 71 -7.33 -6.10 12.86
CA CYS A 71 -6.10 -6.88 13.01
C CYS A 71 -4.96 -6.47 12.07
N LEU A 72 -5.25 -5.68 11.04
CA LEU A 72 -4.31 -5.20 10.02
C LEU A 72 -4.17 -3.67 10.04
N SER A 73 -4.70 -3.02 11.07
CA SER A 73 -4.65 -1.57 11.27
C SER A 73 -3.32 -1.11 11.87
N CYS A 74 -2.93 0.13 11.59
CA CYS A 74 -1.74 0.75 12.19
C CYS A 74 -1.86 0.82 13.72
N GLU A 75 -3.07 1.09 14.19
CA GLU A 75 -3.42 1.24 15.59
C GLU A 75 -3.20 -0.08 16.34
N THR A 76 -3.62 -1.20 15.75
CA THR A 76 -3.46 -2.52 16.38
C THR A 76 -2.03 -3.03 16.30
N TYR A 77 -1.29 -2.71 15.23
CA TYR A 77 0.11 -3.11 15.10
C TYR A 77 1.00 -2.53 16.21
N SER A 78 0.61 -1.42 16.84
CA SER A 78 1.48 -0.71 17.79
C SER A 78 0.73 -0.05 18.96
N ASN A 79 -0.29 -0.72 19.50
CA ASN A 79 -1.02 -0.26 20.71
C ASN A 79 -1.45 1.22 20.64
N ASN A 80 -2.04 1.64 19.52
CA ASN A 80 -2.50 3.01 19.23
C ASN A 80 -1.40 4.09 19.11
N MET A 81 -0.12 3.71 19.03
CA MET A 81 0.96 4.68 18.80
C MET A 81 1.10 5.09 17.33
N TYR A 82 0.60 4.27 16.41
CA TYR A 82 0.70 4.49 14.96
C TYR A 82 -0.68 4.71 14.35
N HIS A 83 -0.72 5.53 13.31
CA HIS A 83 -1.92 5.84 12.54
C HIS A 83 -1.60 5.81 11.04
N ILE A 84 -2.63 5.74 10.21
CA ILE A 84 -2.47 5.82 8.75
C ILE A 84 -1.86 7.17 8.38
N VAL A 85 -0.79 7.13 7.57
CA VAL A 85 -0.05 8.32 7.15
C VAL A 85 -0.93 9.37 6.47
N SER A 86 -0.67 10.64 6.76
CA SER A 86 -1.35 11.72 6.06
C SER A 86 -0.75 11.99 4.68
N LEU A 87 -1.54 12.58 3.80
CA LEU A 87 -1.07 13.01 2.48
C LEU A 87 0.02 14.08 2.60
N SER A 88 0.00 14.93 3.63
CA SER A 88 1.08 15.90 3.90
C SER A 88 2.39 15.20 4.27
N ASP A 89 2.34 14.19 5.14
CA ASP A 89 3.56 13.49 5.55
C ASP A 89 4.16 12.70 4.39
N LEU A 90 3.31 12.05 3.58
CA LEU A 90 3.78 11.40 2.34
C LEU A 90 4.41 12.37 1.35
N LYS A 91 4.00 13.64 1.31
CA LYS A 91 4.61 14.62 0.39
C LYS A 91 6.03 14.96 0.83
N ASN A 92 6.25 14.97 2.14
CA ASN A 92 7.51 15.39 2.74
C ASN A 92 8.47 14.21 2.94
N HIS A 93 7.96 12.98 3.09
CA HIS A 93 8.73 11.83 3.54
C HIS A 93 8.46 10.57 2.71
N THR A 94 9.06 10.50 1.51
CA THR A 94 9.09 9.26 0.70
C THR A 94 10.49 8.69 0.50
N ASP A 95 11.53 9.40 0.93
CA ASP A 95 12.92 8.99 0.69
C ASP A 95 13.34 7.72 1.44
N TRP A 96 12.62 7.39 2.52
CA TRP A 96 12.83 6.18 3.31
C TRP A 96 12.28 4.91 2.64
N LEU A 97 11.49 5.04 1.57
CA LEU A 97 10.97 3.92 0.79
C LEU A 97 12.05 3.36 -0.16
N LYS A 98 13.25 3.09 0.38
CA LYS A 98 14.40 2.54 -0.33
C LYS A 98 15.07 1.42 0.47
N ILE A 99 15.65 0.46 -0.24
CA ILE A 99 16.50 -0.61 0.31
C ILE A 99 17.79 -0.62 -0.50
N ASN A 100 18.94 -0.49 0.16
CA ASN A 100 20.26 -0.43 -0.50
C ASN A 100 20.27 0.55 -1.69
N ASP A 101 19.82 1.78 -1.44
CA ASP A 101 19.68 2.88 -2.43
C ASP A 101 18.76 2.61 -3.62
N LYS A 102 17.99 1.51 -3.59
CA LYS A 102 16.94 1.23 -4.56
C LYS A 102 15.56 1.55 -3.97
N TYR A 103 14.90 2.52 -4.58
CA TYR A 103 13.51 2.86 -4.24
C TYR A 103 12.54 1.71 -4.49
N LEU A 104 11.50 1.63 -3.67
CA LEU A 104 10.34 0.79 -3.93
C LEU A 104 9.66 1.19 -5.24
N TYR A 105 9.07 0.19 -5.89
CA TYR A 105 8.35 0.39 -7.13
C TYR A 105 7.01 1.10 -6.90
N PRO A 106 6.47 1.81 -7.91
CA PRO A 106 5.21 2.51 -7.77
C PRO A 106 4.06 1.62 -7.32
N MET A 107 3.39 2.01 -6.25
CA MET A 107 2.29 1.24 -5.66
C MET A 107 1.17 2.16 -5.15
N LEU A 108 -0.01 1.57 -4.91
CA LEU A 108 -1.12 2.25 -4.27
C LEU A 108 -1.03 2.12 -2.75
N VAL A 109 -1.22 3.24 -2.08
CA VAL A 109 -1.31 3.30 -0.61
C VAL A 109 -2.57 4.04 -0.19
N TRP A 110 -3.14 3.62 0.94
CA TRP A 110 -4.09 4.42 1.69
C TRP A 110 -3.37 5.51 2.49
N ALA A 111 -3.90 6.72 2.40
CA ALA A 111 -3.48 7.87 3.19
C ALA A 111 -4.71 8.64 3.68
N THR A 112 -4.50 9.61 4.57
CA THR A 112 -5.56 10.52 5.04
C THR A 112 -5.32 11.95 4.57
N ASP A 113 -6.38 12.66 4.18
CA ASP A 113 -6.35 14.10 3.93
C ASP A 113 -7.50 14.73 4.73
N GLN A 114 -7.16 15.50 5.77
CA GLN A 114 -8.14 16.01 6.74
C GLN A 114 -9.06 14.88 7.28
N GLU A 115 -8.44 13.78 7.75
CA GLU A 115 -9.11 12.57 8.28
C GLU A 115 -9.94 11.77 7.26
N LYS A 116 -10.01 12.20 5.99
CA LYS A 116 -10.72 11.47 4.94
C LYS A 116 -9.78 10.53 4.21
N PRO A 117 -10.21 9.30 3.89
CA PRO A 117 -9.39 8.39 3.11
C PRO A 117 -9.12 8.91 1.71
N VAL A 118 -7.86 8.84 1.31
CA VAL A 118 -7.42 9.15 -0.03
C VAL A 118 -6.55 8.00 -0.54
N LEU A 119 -6.90 7.51 -1.73
CA LEU A 119 -6.09 6.52 -2.44
C LEU A 119 -5.00 7.25 -3.21
N VAL A 120 -3.74 6.91 -2.96
CA VAL A 120 -2.59 7.58 -3.55
C VAL A 120 -1.70 6.57 -4.24
N ARG A 121 -1.31 6.84 -5.48
CA ARG A 121 -0.17 6.16 -6.10
C ARG A 121 1.10 6.85 -5.66
N ILE A 122 1.96 6.14 -4.95
CA ILE A 122 3.31 6.58 -4.62
C ILE A 122 4.28 6.11 -5.72
N SER A 123 5.31 6.88 -5.99
CA SER A 123 6.37 6.63 -6.98
C SER A 123 7.67 7.22 -6.43
N PRO A 124 8.28 6.59 -5.41
CA PRO A 124 9.46 7.11 -4.72
C PRO A 124 10.63 7.37 -5.68
N GLY A 125 11.46 8.36 -5.37
CA GLY A 125 12.61 8.75 -6.22
C GLY A 125 12.28 9.49 -7.51
N THR A 126 11.00 9.79 -7.77
CA THR A 126 10.58 10.58 -8.95
C THR A 126 10.35 12.05 -8.59
N LYS A 127 10.39 12.95 -9.59
CA LYS A 127 10.09 14.38 -9.40
C LYS A 127 8.68 14.66 -8.86
N LYS A 128 7.75 13.72 -9.02
CA LYS A 128 6.35 13.82 -8.57
C LYS A 128 5.98 12.51 -7.88
N PRO A 129 6.42 12.30 -6.64
CA PRO A 129 6.33 10.99 -5.99
C PRO A 129 4.91 10.59 -5.63
N LEU A 130 3.93 11.51 -5.67
CA LEU A 130 2.54 11.21 -5.33
C LEU A 130 1.58 11.57 -6.45
N LYS A 131 0.61 10.69 -6.68
CA LYS A 131 -0.55 10.93 -7.56
C LYS A 131 -1.83 10.45 -6.89
N ILE A 132 -2.71 11.38 -6.57
CA ILE A 132 -4.03 11.06 -5.99
C ILE A 132 -4.91 10.37 -7.04
N ILE A 133 -5.52 9.25 -6.67
CA ILE A 133 -6.51 8.54 -7.48
C ILE A 133 -7.89 9.13 -7.19
N LYS A 134 -8.37 9.96 -8.13
CA LYS A 134 -9.69 10.60 -8.02
C LYS A 134 -10.81 9.56 -8.06
N LYS A 135 -11.87 9.77 -7.27
CA LYS A 135 -13.10 8.96 -7.24
C LYS A 135 -12.90 7.48 -6.88
N ALA A 136 -11.78 7.13 -6.23
CA ALA A 136 -11.52 5.80 -5.72
C ALA A 136 -12.66 5.32 -4.80
N SER A 137 -12.94 4.01 -4.83
CA SER A 137 -13.80 3.36 -3.85
C SER A 137 -12.97 3.01 -2.62
N THR A 138 -13.54 3.11 -1.42
CA THR A 138 -12.92 2.57 -0.19
C THR A 138 -12.77 1.05 -0.22
N GLU A 139 -13.54 0.39 -1.09
CA GLU A 139 -13.41 -1.05 -1.39
C GLU A 139 -12.16 -1.40 -2.22
N CYS A 140 -11.42 -0.41 -2.71
CA CYS A 140 -10.19 -0.67 -3.46
C CYS A 140 -9.08 -1.15 -2.53
N LEU A 141 -8.31 -2.11 -3.04
CA LEU A 141 -7.15 -2.64 -2.33
C LEU A 141 -5.96 -1.72 -2.52
N ALA A 142 -5.27 -1.42 -1.42
CA ALA A 142 -4.02 -0.69 -1.40
C ALA A 142 -3.20 -1.09 -0.19
N TYR A 143 -1.91 -0.76 -0.21
CA TYR A 143 -1.04 -0.94 0.94
C TYR A 143 -1.26 0.14 2.00
N THR A 144 -0.72 -0.08 3.19
CA THR A 144 -0.81 0.87 4.29
C THR A 144 0.59 1.27 4.74
N ILE A 145 0.77 2.58 4.92
CA ILE A 145 1.94 3.14 5.59
C ILE A 145 1.44 3.73 6.91
N CYS A 146 2.10 3.33 7.99
CA CYS A 146 1.80 3.78 9.32
C CYS A 146 2.86 4.78 9.77
N ILE A 147 2.44 5.79 10.53
CA ILE A 147 3.30 6.85 11.05
C ILE A 147 3.04 7.03 12.55
N SER A 148 4.08 7.38 13.29
CA SER A 148 4.03 7.78 14.69
C SER A 148 4.90 9.03 14.90
N TYR A 149 4.40 9.98 15.67
CA TYR A 149 5.11 11.23 15.95
C TYR A 149 5.86 11.12 17.29
N PRO A 150 6.99 11.82 17.44
CA PRO A 150 7.67 11.90 18.73
C PRO A 150 6.73 12.49 19.78
N SER A 151 6.68 11.88 20.97
CA SER A 151 5.99 12.44 22.13
C SER A 151 6.57 13.82 22.42
N LYS A 152 5.74 14.87 22.43
CA LYS A 152 6.16 16.17 22.94
C LYS A 152 6.45 16.01 24.43
N SER A 153 7.72 16.04 24.80
CA SER A 153 8.19 16.14 26.19
C SER A 153 7.88 17.52 26.76
#